data_AF-A0A2E7VSR5-F1
#
_entry.id   AF-A0A2E7VSR5-F1
#
_cell.length_a   1.000
_cell.length_b   1.000
_cell.length_c   1.000
_cell.angle_alpha   90.00
_cell.angle_beta   90.00
_cell.angle_gamma   90.00
#
_symmetry.space_group_name_H-M   'P 1'
#
loop_
_entity.id
_entity.type
_entity.pdbx_description
1 polymer ?
#
loop_
_entity_poly.entity_id
_entity_poly.type
_entity_poly.pdbx_seq_one_letter_code
_entity_poly.pdbx_strand_id
1 'polypeptide(L)'
;MKNKDVVFLCGDYPENHVTPQIGNDPNFVFINDPLFDQVRLFDSDGNTVLVNSFIECEHYVNGTWDYFPGKNEIIYLGWINSFLFFSLFSVIFLNFIIKRRRPKVEN
;
A
#
# COMPACT_ATOMS: atom_id res chain seq x y z
N MET A 1 9.72 3.56 -13.53
CA MET A 1 9.01 4.26 -12.43
C MET A 1 9.17 3.40 -11.19
N LYS A 2 9.62 3.96 -10.05
CA LYS A 2 9.85 3.16 -8.83
C LYS A 2 8.52 2.63 -8.30
N ASN A 3 8.41 1.31 -8.09
CA ASN A 3 7.25 0.70 -7.46
C ASN A 3 7.27 1.05 -5.95
N LYS A 4 6.20 1.66 -5.44
CA LYS A 4 6.10 2.08 -4.04
C LYS A 4 6.09 0.92 -3.07
N ASP A 5 5.48 -0.20 -3.45
CA ASP A 5 5.45 -1.40 -2.62
C ASP A 5 6.84 -2.02 -2.51
N VAL A 6 7.64 -1.97 -3.59
CA VAL A 6 9.07 -2.38 -3.54
C VAL A 6 9.84 -1.46 -2.59
N VAL A 7 9.64 -0.15 -2.66
CA VAL A 7 10.32 0.78 -1.73
C VAL A 7 9.94 0.49 -0.27
N PHE A 8 8.67 0.21 -0.03
CA PHE A 8 8.16 -0.06 1.31
C PHE A 8 8.63 -1.40 1.87
N LEU A 9 8.68 -2.45 1.05
CA LEU A 9 8.99 -3.82 1.50
C LEU A 9 10.47 -4.18 1.37
N CYS A 10 11.13 -3.72 0.31
CA CYS A 10 12.51 -4.08 -0.06
C CYS A 10 13.53 -2.96 0.20
N GLY A 11 13.07 -1.74 0.50
CA GLY A 11 13.93 -0.56 0.67
C GLY A 11 14.15 0.23 -0.63
N ASP A 12 14.98 1.26 -0.54
CA ASP A 12 15.25 2.13 -1.68
C ASP A 12 16.02 1.42 -2.79
N TYR A 13 15.69 1.76 -4.03
CA TYR A 13 16.40 1.27 -5.21
C TYR A 13 17.87 1.71 -5.16
N PRO A 14 18.84 0.78 -5.28
CA PRO A 14 20.25 1.11 -5.29
C PRO A 14 20.62 1.99 -6.50
N GLU A 15 21.73 2.72 -6.39
CA GLU A 15 22.22 3.55 -7.50
C GLU A 15 22.49 2.68 -8.73
N ASN A 16 22.03 3.14 -9.89
CA ASN A 16 22.14 2.41 -11.16
C ASN A 16 21.47 1.03 -11.17
N HIS A 17 20.45 0.81 -10.33
CA HIS A 17 19.65 -0.41 -10.36
C HIS A 17 19.07 -0.68 -11.76
N VAL A 18 19.31 -1.87 -12.28
CA VAL A 18 18.71 -2.36 -13.51
C VAL A 18 17.91 -3.61 -13.15
N THR A 19 16.58 -3.54 -13.31
CA THR A 19 15.71 -4.69 -13.16
C THR A 19 16.03 -5.71 -14.26
N PRO A 20 16.56 -6.89 -13.93
CA PRO A 20 16.88 -7.89 -14.94
C PRO A 20 15.59 -8.43 -15.57
N GLN A 21 15.62 -8.67 -16.88
CA GLN A 21 14.55 -9.41 -17.56
C GLN A 21 14.73 -10.90 -17.29
N ILE A 22 14.17 -11.33 -16.17
CA ILE A 22 14.06 -12.74 -15.80
C ILE A 22 12.88 -13.29 -16.61
N GLY A 23 13.16 -13.77 -17.82
CA GLY A 23 12.17 -14.43 -18.67
C GLY A 23 11.79 -15.81 -18.14
N ASN A 24 11.34 -16.70 -19.01
CA ASN A 24 11.09 -18.11 -18.67
C ASN A 24 12.39 -18.93 -18.65
N ASP A 25 13.45 -18.45 -18.00
CA ASP A 25 14.68 -19.25 -17.80
C ASP A 25 14.51 -20.12 -16.55
N PRO A 26 14.27 -21.44 -16.69
CA PRO A 26 14.08 -22.33 -15.55
C PRO A 26 15.35 -22.54 -14.73
N ASN A 27 16.52 -22.11 -15.22
CA ASN A 27 17.80 -22.24 -14.53
C ASN A 27 18.27 -20.93 -13.88
N PHE A 28 17.47 -19.87 -13.94
CA PHE A 28 17.83 -18.62 -13.29
C PHE A 28 17.80 -18.78 -11.78
N VAL A 29 18.89 -18.38 -11.11
CA VAL A 29 19.02 -18.42 -9.66
C VAL A 29 19.40 -17.02 -9.16
N PHE A 30 18.63 -16.51 -8.21
CA PHE A 30 18.94 -15.24 -7.56
C PHE A 30 20.23 -15.37 -6.75
N ILE A 31 21.10 -14.37 -6.87
CA ILE A 31 22.36 -14.32 -6.14
C ILE A 31 22.10 -13.63 -4.80
N ASN A 32 22.55 -14.26 -3.71
CA ASN A 32 22.49 -13.68 -2.37
C ASN A 32 23.36 -12.41 -2.30
N ASP A 33 22.81 -11.33 -1.78
CA ASP A 33 23.53 -10.10 -1.47
C ASP A 33 23.81 -10.03 0.05
N PRO A 34 25.06 -10.22 0.49
CA PRO A 34 25.40 -10.18 1.92
C PRO A 34 25.13 -8.84 2.63
N LEU A 35 24.93 -7.76 1.87
CA LEU A 35 24.60 -6.44 2.42
C LEU A 35 23.09 -6.18 2.47
N PHE A 36 22.29 -7.09 1.94
CA PHE A 36 20.84 -7.00 1.96
C PHE A 36 20.27 -7.71 3.19
N ASP A 37 19.53 -6.98 4.00
CA ASP A 37 18.81 -7.58 5.13
C ASP A 37 17.72 -8.52 4.60
N GLN A 38 17.71 -9.76 5.07
CA GLN A 38 16.72 -10.74 4.63
C GLN A 38 15.29 -10.24 4.91
N VAL A 39 14.47 -10.22 3.86
CA VAL A 39 13.07 -9.79 3.94
C VAL A 39 12.15 -11.00 3.84
N ARG A 40 11.08 -10.97 4.64
CA ARG A 40 9.97 -11.92 4.52
C ARG A 40 8.83 -11.26 3.75
N LEU A 41 8.44 -11.86 2.63
CA LEU A 41 7.29 -11.42 1.84
C LEU A 41 6.11 -12.39 2.02
N PHE A 42 4.91 -11.91 1.68
CA PHE A 42 3.69 -12.69 1.68
C PHE A 42 2.90 -12.49 0.38
N ASP A 43 2.21 -13.53 -0.06
CA ASP A 43 1.19 -13.43 -1.10
C ASP A 43 -0.21 -13.22 -0.50
N SER A 44 -1.22 -13.09 -1.36
CA SER A 44 -2.61 -12.91 -0.95
C SER A 44 -3.21 -14.11 -0.20
N ASP A 45 -2.64 -15.29 -0.38
CA ASP A 45 -3.09 -16.54 0.26
C ASP A 45 -2.40 -16.76 1.62
N GLY A 46 -1.46 -15.89 1.99
CA GLY A 46 -0.69 -15.96 3.23
C GLY A 46 0.50 -16.91 3.17
N ASN A 47 0.88 -17.39 1.98
CA ASN A 47 2.16 -18.07 1.81
C ASN A 47 3.30 -17.08 2.02
N THR A 48 4.49 -17.59 2.32
CA THR A 48 5.64 -16.76 2.66
C THR A 48 6.90 -17.22 1.94
N VAL A 49 7.73 -16.24 1.57
CA VAL A 49 9.06 -16.45 1.00
C VAL A 49 10.07 -15.56 1.72
N LEU A 50 11.28 -16.07 1.91
CA LEU A 50 12.43 -15.32 2.43
C LEU A 50 13.36 -14.99 1.28
N VAL A 51 13.63 -13.71 1.07
CA VAL A 51 14.47 -13.21 -0.03
C VAL A 51 15.74 -12.59 0.53
N ASN A 52 16.86 -12.75 -0.18
CA ASN A 52 18.19 -12.36 0.29
C ASN A 52 18.92 -11.42 -0.68
N SER A 53 18.20 -10.79 -1.61
CA SER A 53 18.74 -9.69 -2.41
C SER A 53 17.64 -8.73 -2.83
N PHE A 54 18.02 -7.48 -3.12
CA PHE A 54 17.07 -6.47 -3.61
C PHE A 54 16.39 -6.89 -4.91
N ILE A 55 17.15 -7.45 -5.86
CA ILE A 55 16.64 -7.92 -7.16
C ILE A 55 15.62 -9.04 -6.97
N GLU A 56 15.89 -9.98 -6.06
CA GLU A 56 14.94 -11.05 -5.72
C GLU A 56 13.67 -10.48 -5.09
N CYS A 57 13.82 -9.59 -4.10
CA CYS A 57 12.69 -8.96 -3.44
C CYS A 57 11.80 -8.18 -4.44
N GLU A 58 12.42 -7.36 -5.31
CA GLU A 58 11.72 -6.62 -6.36
C GLU A 58 10.95 -7.56 -7.30
N HIS A 59 11.57 -8.67 -7.71
CA HIS A 59 10.93 -9.66 -8.59
C HIS A 59 9.67 -10.25 -7.94
N TYR A 60 9.76 -10.69 -6.69
CA TYR A 60 8.63 -11.25 -5.96
C TYR A 60 7.52 -10.21 -5.74
N VAL A 61 7.85 -8.99 -5.31
CA VAL A 61 6.87 -7.92 -5.10
C VAL A 61 6.15 -7.55 -6.41
N ASN A 62 6.88 -7.45 -7.52
CA ASN A 62 6.26 -7.23 -8.84
C ASN A 62 5.41 -8.42 -9.30
N GLY A 63 5.70 -9.62 -8.80
CA GLY A 63 4.93 -10.85 -8.98
C GLY A 63 3.84 -11.06 -7.92
N THR A 64 3.30 -9.98 -7.34
CA THR A 64 2.17 -9.97 -6.37
C THR A 64 2.47 -10.56 -4.99
N TRP A 65 3.73 -10.62 -4.59
CA TRP A 65 4.12 -10.86 -3.20
C TRP A 65 4.25 -9.55 -2.41
N ASP A 66 3.26 -8.68 -2.57
CA ASP A 66 3.18 -7.35 -1.96
C ASP A 66 2.17 -7.29 -0.81
N TYR A 67 1.74 -8.46 -0.32
CA TYR A 67 0.82 -8.57 0.80
C TYR A 67 1.57 -8.34 2.10
N PHE A 68 1.08 -7.42 2.94
CA PHE A 68 1.60 -7.23 4.29
C PHE A 68 0.45 -6.99 5.28
N PRO A 69 0.54 -7.59 6.49
CA PRO A 69 -0.44 -7.36 7.55
C PRO A 69 -0.59 -5.85 7.81
N GLY A 70 -1.82 -5.35 7.78
CA GLY A 70 -2.11 -3.94 8.00
C GLY A 70 -2.28 -3.08 6.74
N LYS A 71 -1.87 -3.53 5.53
CA LYS A 71 -2.13 -2.77 4.27
C LYS A 71 -3.63 -2.49 4.10
N ASN A 72 -4.42 -3.55 4.20
CA ASN A 72 -5.88 -3.49 4.05
C ASN A 72 -6.55 -2.81 5.24
N GLU A 73 -6.00 -2.96 6.45
CA GLU A 73 -6.54 -2.33 7.65
C GLU A 73 -6.40 -0.80 7.59
N ILE A 74 -5.24 -0.28 7.16
CA ILE A 74 -5.02 1.17 7.02
C ILE A 74 -5.97 1.75 5.97
N ILE A 75 -6.13 1.08 4.83
CA ILE A 75 -7.07 1.51 3.77
C ILE A 75 -8.50 1.52 4.31
N TYR A 76 -8.91 0.45 4.98
CA TYR A 76 -10.24 0.31 5.55
C TYR A 76 -10.53 1.36 6.64
N LEU A 77 -9.59 1.59 7.56
CA LEU A 77 -9.68 2.67 8.55
C LEU A 77 -9.76 4.05 7.89
N GLY A 78 -9.04 4.25 6.78
CA GLY A 78 -9.14 5.44 5.95
C GLY A 78 -10.56 5.67 5.44
N TRP A 79 -11.19 4.63 4.89
CA TRP A 79 -12.58 4.72 4.41
C TRP A 79 -13.58 5.00 5.53
N ILE A 80 -13.44 4.36 6.69
CA ILE A 80 -14.28 4.64 7.86
C ILE A 80 -14.15 6.11 8.26
N ASN A 81 -12.93 6.61 8.41
CA ASN A 81 -12.69 8.00 8.80
C ASN A 81 -13.28 8.98 7.79
N SER A 82 -13.05 8.76 6.49
CA SER A 82 -13.65 9.59 5.45
C SER A 82 -15.18 9.59 5.53
N PHE A 83 -15.81 8.42 5.69
CA PHE A 83 -17.26 8.31 5.85
C PHE A 83 -17.77 9.09 7.07
N LEU A 84 -17.09 8.97 8.22
CA LEU A 84 -17.44 9.71 9.44
C LEU A 84 -17.35 11.22 9.22
N PHE A 85 -16.30 11.72 8.58
CA PHE A 85 -16.17 13.15 8.25
C PHE A 85 -17.29 13.64 7.32
N PHE A 86 -17.64 12.88 6.27
CA PHE A 86 -18.74 13.23 5.37
C PHE A 86 -20.09 13.24 6.10
N SER A 87 -20.33 12.27 6.99
CA SER A 87 -21.57 12.20 7.77
C SER A 87 -21.73 13.42 8.69
N LEU A 88 -20.66 13.82 9.39
CA LEU A 88 -20.65 14.99 10.27
C LEU A 88 -20.88 16.29 9.48
N PHE A 89 -20.21 16.43 8.33
CA PHE A 89 -20.40 17.59 7.45
C PHE A 89 -21.82 17.66 6.92
N SER A 90 -22.42 16.53 6.52
CA SER A 90 -23.82 16.46 6.08
C SER A 90 -24.78 16.93 7.18
N VAL A 91 -24.59 16.51 8.43
CA VAL A 91 -25.44 16.94 9.55
C VAL A 91 -25.34 18.45 9.77
N ILE A 92 -24.13 19.01 9.74
CA ILE A 92 -23.93 20.46 9.89
C ILE A 92 -24.59 21.21 8.72
N PHE A 93 -24.43 20.71 7.50
CA PHE A 93 -25.00 21.29 6.30
C PHE A 93 -26.54 21.25 6.31
N LEU A 94 -27.13 20.12 6.71
CA LEU A 94 -28.58 19.99 6.89
C LEU A 94 -29.10 20.96 7.96
N ASN A 95 -28.41 21.06 9.11
CA ASN A 95 -28.77 22.01 10.16
C ASN A 95 -28.69 23.46 9.68
N PHE A 96 -27.67 23.80 8.88
CA PHE A 96 -27.54 25.12 8.26
C PHE A 96 -28.72 25.41 7.33
N ILE A 97 -29.11 24.45 6.47
CA ILE A 97 -30.28 24.59 5.58
C ILE A 97 -31.57 24.78 6.40
N ILE A 98 -31.79 23.96 7.42
CA ILE A 98 -32.99 24.04 8.28
C ILE A 98 -33.03 25.40 9.00
N LYS A 99 -31.91 25.85 9.57
CA LYS A 99 -31.81 27.15 10.24
C LYS A 99 -32.11 28.30 9.28
N ARG A 100 -31.61 28.25 8.05
CA ARG A 100 -31.87 29.26 7.01
C ARG A 100 -33.34 29.31 6.58
N ARG A 101 -34.08 28.20 6.70
CA ARG A 101 -35.50 28.10 6.35
C ARG A 101 -36.47 28.46 7.49
N ARG A 102 -36.01 28.74 8.71
CA ARG A 102 -36.90 29.19 9.79
C ARG A 102 -37.37 30.64 9.54
N PRO A 103 -38.69 30.93 9.49
CA PRO A 103 -39.19 32.29 9.37
C PRO A 103 -38.81 33.11 10.61
N LYS A 104 -38.44 34.39 10.43
CA LYS A 104 -38.27 35.32 11.55
C LYS A 104 -39.66 35.59 12.13
N VAL A 105 -39.88 35.20 13.39
CA VAL A 105 -41.06 35.64 14.13
C VAL A 105 -40.83 37.11 14.46
N GLU A 106 -41.52 37.99 13.75
CA GLU A 106 -41.52 39.43 13.96
C GLU A 106 -42.49 39.72 15.13
N ASN A 107 -41.97 40.30 16.21
CA ASN A 107 -42.73 40.79 17.36
C ASN A 107 -42.99 42.28 17.21
#